data_AF-A0A1V1P697-F1
#
_entry.id   AF-A0A1V1P697-F1
#
_cell.length_a   1.000
_cell.length_b   1.000
_cell.length_c   1.000
_cell.angle_alpha   90.00
_cell.angle_beta   90.00
_cell.angle_gamma   90.00
#
_symmetry.space_group_name_H-M   'P 1'
#
loop_
_entity.id
_entity.type
_entity.pdbx_description
1 polymer ?
#
loop_
_entity_poly.entity_id
_entity_poly.type
_entity_poly.pdbx_seq_one_letter_code
_entity_poly.pdbx_strand_id
1 'polypeptide(L)' 'MNKIFEPFFTTKAPGKGMGLGLSIIKGVVSDFSGDIHVQKNQTEGTSFIITFPVSKKLYGGIDEQLFNITG' A
#
# COMPACT_ATOMS: atom_id res chain seq x y z
N MET A 1 -6.39 15.81 2.78
CA MET A 1 -7.13 14.86 1.94
C MET A 1 -6.54 14.92 0.53
N ASN A 2 -5.96 13.81 0.03
CA ASN A 2 -5.23 13.80 -1.25
C ASN A 2 -6.20 13.57 -2.42
N LYS A 3 -6.69 14.67 -3.04
CA LYS A 3 -7.65 14.67 -4.16
C LYS A 3 -7.26 13.76 -5.34
N ILE A 4 -5.97 13.46 -5.50
CA ILE A 4 -5.46 12.62 -6.58
C ILE A 4 -5.99 11.18 -6.59
N PHE A 5 -6.55 10.70 -5.47
CA PHE A 5 -7.15 9.36 -5.37
C PHE A 5 -8.68 9.36 -5.55
N GLU A 6 -9.30 10.53 -5.70
CA GLU A 6 -10.75 10.62 -5.96
C GLU A 6 -11.06 10.13 -7.38
N PRO A 7 -12.14 9.35 -7.58
CA PRO A 7 -12.59 8.97 -8.91
C PRO A 7 -12.78 10.20 -9.81
N PHE A 8 -12.38 10.07 -11.07
CA PHE A 8 -12.47 11.11 -12.10
C PHE A 8 -11.53 12.32 -11.92
N PHE A 9 -10.74 12.37 -10.84
CA PHE A 9 -9.74 13.42 -10.69
C PHE A 9 -8.67 13.31 -11.79
N THR A 10 -8.48 14.38 -12.56
CA THR A 10 -7.40 14.47 -13.54
C THR A 10 -7.01 15.91 -13.81
N THR A 11 -5.73 16.14 -14.10
CA THR A 11 -5.20 17.42 -14.60
C THR A 11 -5.02 17.40 -16.12
N LYS A 12 -5.33 16.28 -16.79
CA LYS A 12 -5.25 16.16 -18.25
C LYS A 12 -6.42 16.88 -18.89
N ALA A 13 -6.23 17.30 -20.15
CA ALA A 13 -7.29 17.90 -20.95
C ALA A 13 -8.48 16.92 -21.14
N PRO A 14 -9.70 17.44 -21.39
CA PRO A 14 -10.87 16.62 -21.66
C PRO A 14 -10.62 15.57 -22.76
N GLY A 15 -11.09 14.34 -22.53
CA GLY A 15 -10.92 13.22 -23.47
C GLY A 15 -9.53 12.57 -23.49
N LYS A 16 -8.56 13.05 -22.69
CA LYS A 16 -7.21 12.44 -22.59
C LYS A 16 -7.03 11.45 -21.45
N GLY A 17 -8.12 11.09 -20.78
CA GLY A 17 -8.16 10.10 -19.72
C GLY A 17 -9.38 10.29 -18.82
N MET A 18 -9.81 9.21 -18.17
CA MET A 18 -11.00 9.22 -17.31
C MET A 18 -10.70 9.58 -15.85
N GLY A 19 -9.44 9.73 -15.45
CA GLY A 19 -9.07 10.04 -14.06
C GLY A 19 -9.36 8.91 -13.06
N LEU A 20 -9.41 7.64 -13.51
CA LEU A 20 -9.79 6.51 -12.66
C LEU A 20 -8.61 5.72 -12.07
N GLY A 21 -7.42 5.81 -12.67
CA GLY A 21 -6.30 4.91 -12.34
C GLY A 21 -5.91 4.89 -10.87
N LEU A 22 -5.71 6.07 -10.25
CA LEU A 22 -5.33 6.15 -8.84
C LEU A 22 -6.44 5.72 -7.89
N SER A 23 -7.71 5.97 -8.23
CA SER A 23 -8.85 5.50 -7.45
C SER A 23 -8.96 3.97 -7.46
N ILE A 24 -8.72 3.33 -8.60
CA ILE A 24 -8.70 1.87 -8.74
C ILE A 24 -7.55 1.28 -7.92
N ILE A 25 -6.34 1.83 -8.02
CA ILE A 25 -5.18 1.36 -7.24
C ILE A 25 -5.45 1.49 -5.75
N LYS A 26 -6.06 2.60 -5.28
CA LYS A 26 -6.39 2.75 -3.86
C LYS A 26 -7.33 1.64 -3.39
N GLY A 27 -8.35 1.30 -4.18
CA GLY A 27 -9.25 0.17 -3.91
C GLY A 27 -8.50 -1.16 -3.83
N VAL A 28 -7.75 -1.51 -4.89
CA VAL A 28 -6.97 -2.76 -4.94
C VAL A 28 -6.02 -2.88 -3.75
N VAL A 29 -5.26 -1.84 -3.44
CA VAL A 29 -4.32 -1.87 -2.30
C VAL A 29 -5.07 -2.09 -0.98
N SER A 30 -6.20 -1.42 -0.78
CA SER A 30 -7.04 -1.58 0.41
C SER A 30 -7.65 -2.98 0.53
N ASP A 31 -8.03 -3.62 -0.58
CA ASP A 31 -8.55 -5.00 -0.58
C ASP A 31 -7.53 -6.02 -0.01
N PHE A 32 -6.23 -5.73 -0.15
CA PHE A 32 -5.13 -6.52 0.40
C PHE A 32 -4.64 -6.01 1.77
N SER A 33 -5.45 -5.24 2.48
CA SER A 33 -5.08 -4.60 3.77
C SER A 33 -3.84 -3.70 3.68
N GLY A 34 -3.50 -3.26 2.48
CA GLY A 34 -2.38 -2.35 2.24
C GLY A 34 -2.77 -0.88 2.34
N ASP A 35 -1.75 -0.02 2.30
CA ASP A 35 -1.92 1.42 2.17
C ASP A 35 -1.08 1.99 1.02
N ILE A 36 -1.50 3.14 0.51
CA ILE A 36 -0.80 3.87 -0.54
C ILE A 36 -0.81 5.37 -0.23
N HIS A 37 0.37 5.99 -0.34
CA HIS A 37 0.56 7.43 -0.19
C HIS A 37 1.59 7.96 -1.19
N VAL A 38 1.68 9.29 -1.27
CA VAL A 38 2.56 10.01 -2.19
C VAL A 38 3.57 10.84 -1.40
N GLN A 39 4.83 10.80 -1.84
CA GLN A 39 5.91 11.60 -1.28
C GLN A 39 6.60 12.39 -2.41
N LYS A 40 7.02 13.62 -2.11
CA LYS A 40 7.93 14.36 -2.99
C LYS A 40 9.29 13.66 -3.02
N ASN A 41 9.83 13.45 -4.22
CA ASN A 41 11.21 13.01 -4.38
C ASN A 41 12.15 14.23 -4.42
N GLN A 42 13.41 14.07 -4.02
CA GLN A 42 14.42 15.13 -4.03
C GLN A 42 14.73 15.62 -5.45
N THR A 43 14.55 14.76 -6.46
CA THR A 43 14.77 15.04 -7.87
C THR A 43 13.46 15.35 -8.60
N GLU A 44 12.83 16.51 -8.33
CA GLU A 44 11.67 17.07 -9.05
C GLU A 44 10.56 16.08 -9.48
N GLY A 45 10.41 15.01 -8.71
CA GLY A 45 9.64 13.84 -9.08
C GLY A 45 8.62 13.49 -8.01
N THR A 46 7.81 12.48 -8.32
CA THR A 46 6.78 12.00 -7.39
C THR A 46 6.99 10.51 -7.15
N SER A 47 7.04 10.12 -5.88
CA SER A 47 7.12 8.71 -5.47
C SER A 47 5.78 8.28 -4.90
N PHE A 48 5.22 7.19 -5.42
CA PHE A 48 4.07 6.50 -4.83
C PHE A 48 4.58 5.33 -4.02
N ILE A 49 4.21 5.28 -2.74
CA ILE A 49 4.68 4.28 -1.80
C ILE A 49 3.48 3.42 -1.42
N ILE A 50 3.61 2.11 -1.64
CA ILE A 50 2.59 1.12 -1.32
C ILE A 50 3.16 0.21 -0.23
N THR A 51 2.40 0.01 0.84
CA THR A 51 2.78 -0.84 1.97
C THR A 51 1.73 -1.94 2.16
N PHE A 52 2.19 -3.12 2.57
CA PHE A 52 1.33 -4.25 2.88
C PHE A 52 1.75 -4.86 4.23
N PRO A 53 0.81 -5.46 4.99
CA PRO A 53 1.15 -6.22 6.17
C PRO A 53 2.02 -7.42 5.77
N VAL A 54 3.08 -7.67 6.55
CA VAL A 54 3.92 -8.85 6.34
C VAL A 54 3.09 -10.09 6.69
N SER A 55 3.09 -11.08 5.80
CA SER A 55 2.48 -12.37 6.13
C SER A 55 3.17 -12.93 7.37
N LYS A 56 2.40 -13.23 8.43
CA LYS A 56 2.92 -13.92 9.60
C LYS A 56 3.25 -15.36 9.18
N LYS A 57 4.42 -15.58 8.58
CA LYS A 57 4.98 -16.92 8.45
C LYS A 57 5.39 -17.30 9.87
N LEU A 58 4.46 -17.91 10.59
CA LEU A 58 4.80 -18.64 11.80
C LEU A 58 5.79 -19.70 11.35
N TYR A 59 7.07 -19.50 11.62
CA TYR A 59 8.00 -20.61 11.72
C TYR A 59 7.54 -21.44 12.94
N GLY A 60 6.50 -22.26 12.75
CA GLY A 60 6.15 -23.32 13.67
C GLY A 60 7.14 -24.47 13.48
N GLY A 61 7.80 -25.01 14.50
CA GLY A 61 7.78 -24.64 15.90
C GLY A 61 9.03 -25.16 16.60
N ILE A 62 9.57 -24.34 17.49
CA ILE A 62 10.07 -24.87 18.76
C ILE A 62 8.92 -24.62 19.74
N ASP A 63 8.34 -25.71 20.26
CA ASP A 63 7.39 -25.61 21.36
C ASP A 63 8.01 -24.78 22.47
N GLU A 64 7.33 -23.73 22.92
CA GLU A 64 7.70 -22.99 24.14
C GLU A 64 7.79 -23.92 25.37
N GLN A 65 7.26 -25.16 25.28
CA GLN A 65 7.43 -26.18 26.30
C GLN A 65 8.87 -26.72 26.44
N LEU A 66 9.72 -26.64 25.41
CA LEU A 66 11.11 -27.12 25.49
C LEU A 66 12.03 -26.18 26.29
N PHE A 67 11.67 -24.89 26.43
CA PHE A 67 12.51 -23.94 27.18
C PHE A 67 12.41 -24.11 28.71
N ASN A 68 11.36 -24.78 29.21
CA ASN A 68 11.14 -24.99 30.64
C ASN A 68 11.68 -26.33 31.19
N ILE A 69 12.39 -27.13 30.39
CA ILE A 69 12.89 -28.46 30.82
C ILE A 69 14.38 -28.44 31.20
N THR A 70 15.05 -27.29 31.09
CA THR A 70 16.46 -27.09 31.50
C THR A 70 16.62 -26.08 32.64
N GLY A 71 15.58 -25.87 33.44
CA GLY A 71 15.64 -25.10 34.70
C GLY A 71 15.68 -25.99 35.92
#